data_AF-A0A963ILY9-F1
#
_entry.id   AF-A0A963ILY9-F1
#
_cell.length_a   1.000
_cell.length_b   1.000
_cell.length_c   1.000
_cell.angle_alpha   90.00
_cell.angle_beta   90.00
_cell.angle_gamma   90.00
#
_symmetry.space_group_name_H-M   'P 1'
#
loop_
_entity.id
_entity.type
_entity.pdbx_description
1 polymer ?
#
loop_
_entity_poly.entity_id
_entity_poly.type
_entity_poly.pdbx_seq_one_letter_code
_entity_poly.pdbx_strand_id
1 'polypeptide(L)'
;MATSPSAVSKGGKFGDLKRRLWFLLGALVVYRIGSHIPVPGIDSQVLSELFSRQQGGILGMFNMFSGGALSRFTIFALGIMPYISASIIMQLMTHASPQLEALKKEGEAGRRKITQYTRYGTVALAL
;
A
#
# COMPACT_ATOMS: atom_id res chain seq x y z
N MET A 1 -4.54 -30.70 -24.61
CA MET A 1 -5.84 -30.25 -24.06
C MET A 1 -5.68 -28.79 -23.64
N ALA A 2 -5.83 -27.87 -24.60
CA ALA A 2 -5.69 -26.44 -24.40
C ALA A 2 -7.08 -25.87 -24.10
N THR A 3 -7.30 -25.35 -22.90
CA THR A 3 -8.53 -24.67 -22.53
C THR A 3 -8.59 -23.32 -23.24
N SER A 4 -9.57 -23.18 -24.12
CA SER A 4 -9.89 -22.01 -24.93
C SER A 4 -9.96 -20.70 -24.11
N PRO A 5 -9.46 -19.57 -24.63
CA PRO A 5 -9.69 -18.28 -24.00
C PRO A 5 -11.14 -17.90 -24.27
N SER A 6 -11.97 -17.92 -23.24
CA SER A 6 -13.35 -17.46 -23.30
C SER A 6 -13.37 -16.02 -23.80
N ALA A 7 -13.93 -15.85 -25.00
CA ALA A 7 -14.13 -14.59 -25.67
C ALA A 7 -14.89 -13.61 -24.76
N VAL A 8 -14.20 -12.59 -24.28
CA VAL A 8 -14.84 -11.43 -23.66
C VAL A 8 -15.44 -10.59 -24.79
N SER A 9 -16.75 -10.74 -24.94
CA SER A 9 -17.69 -9.96 -25.74
C SER A 9 -17.25 -8.51 -25.98
N LYS A 10 -17.15 -8.16 -27.27
CA LYS A 10 -17.02 -6.80 -27.79
C LYS A 10 -18.11 -5.88 -27.21
N GLY A 11 -17.69 -4.85 -26.49
CA GLY A 11 -18.56 -3.81 -25.94
C GLY A 11 -17.79 -2.53 -25.62
N GLY A 12 -17.29 -1.85 -26.65
CA GLY A 12 -16.75 -0.49 -26.61
C GLY A 12 -15.43 -0.31 -25.84
N LYS A 13 -14.66 0.72 -26.19
CA LYS A 13 -13.43 1.15 -25.48
C LYS A 13 -13.57 1.31 -23.95
N PHE A 14 -14.80 1.27 -23.42
CA PHE A 14 -15.15 1.38 -22.00
C PHE A 14 -15.28 0.04 -21.26
N GLY A 15 -15.32 -1.11 -21.95
CA GLY A 15 -15.43 -2.43 -21.30
C GLY A 15 -14.25 -2.74 -20.38
N ASP A 16 -13.02 -2.46 -20.84
CA ASP A 16 -11.80 -2.62 -20.04
C ASP A 16 -11.75 -1.66 -18.85
N LEU A 17 -12.20 -0.42 -19.04
CA LEU A 17 -12.24 0.57 -17.96
C LEU A 17 -13.24 0.15 -16.87
N LYS A 18 -14.44 -0.31 -17.29
CA LYS A 18 -15.47 -0.82 -16.37
C LYS A 18 -14.93 -2.03 -15.59
N ARG A 19 -14.22 -2.96 -16.25
CA ARG A 19 -13.60 -4.11 -15.58
C ARG A 19 -12.53 -3.69 -14.56
N ARG A 20 -11.66 -2.74 -14.90
CA ARG A 20 -10.64 -2.20 -13.98
C ARG A 20 -11.27 -1.49 -12.77
N LEU A 21 -12.35 -0.73 -13.00
CA LEU A 21 -13.09 -0.06 -11.93
C LEU A 21 -13.72 -1.06 -10.95
N TRP A 22 -14.36 -2.12 -11.47
CA TRP A 22 -14.91 -3.19 -10.63
C TRP A 22 -13.83 -3.95 -9.86
N PHE A 23 -12.65 -4.17 -10.46
CA PHE A 23 -11.50 -4.75 -9.76
C PHE A 23 -11.00 -3.85 -8.63
N LEU A 24 -10.86 -2.54 -8.88
CA LEU A 24 -10.45 -1.58 -7.86
C LEU A 24 -11.45 -1.54 -6.70
N LEU A 25 -12.75 -1.46 -7.00
CA LEU A 25 -13.81 -1.47 -6.00
C LEU A 25 -13.78 -2.77 -5.17
N GLY A 26 -13.61 -3.92 -5.82
CA GLY A 26 -13.44 -5.20 -5.11
C GLY A 26 -12.20 -5.20 -4.20
N ALA A 27 -11.07 -4.71 -4.69
CA ALA A 27 -9.85 -4.61 -3.89
C ALA A 27 -10.00 -3.67 -2.68
N LEU A 28 -10.72 -2.55 -2.83
CA LEU A 28 -11.03 -1.64 -1.72
C LEU A 28 -11.93 -2.30 -0.67
N VAL A 29 -12.91 -3.12 -1.09
CA VAL A 29 -13.76 -3.88 -0.16
C VAL A 29 -12.93 -4.88 0.64
N VAL A 30 -12.04 -5.63 -0.03
CA VAL A 30 -11.13 -6.58 0.65
C VAL A 30 -10.22 -5.85 1.64
N TYR A 31 -9.64 -4.71 1.24
CA TYR A 31 -8.85 -3.87 2.13
C TYR A 31 -9.67 -3.42 3.36
N ARG A 32 -10.92 -3.01 3.14
CA ARG A 32 -11.80 -2.57 4.23
C ARG A 32 -12.15 -3.71 5.19
N ILE A 33 -12.38 -4.92 4.69
CA ILE A 33 -12.60 -6.09 5.56
C ILE A 33 -11.34 -6.38 6.38
N GLY A 34 -10.17 -6.33 5.75
CA GLY A 34 -8.89 -6.49 6.43
C GLY A 34 -8.64 -5.47 7.54
N SER A 35 -9.06 -4.21 7.35
CA SER A 35 -8.95 -3.15 8.36
C SER A 35 -9.97 -3.28 9.50
N HIS A 36 -10.82 -4.31 9.51
CA HIS A 36 -11.71 -4.62 10.64
C HIS A 36 -11.23 -5.84 11.44
N ILE A 37 -10.17 -6.53 11.01
CA ILE A 37 -9.59 -7.66 11.73
C ILE A 37 -8.49 -7.13 12.67
N PRO A 38 -8.76 -7.01 13.99
CA PRO A 38 -7.75 -6.57 14.95
C PRO A 38 -6.65 -7.63 15.08
N VAL A 39 -5.43 -7.19 15.34
CA VAL A 39 -4.32 -8.09 15.67
C VAL A 39 -4.58 -8.72 17.04
N PRO A 40 -4.49 -10.06 17.18
CA PRO A 40 -4.73 -10.72 18.46
C PRO A 40 -3.69 -10.25 19.49
N GLY A 41 -4.15 -9.87 20.68
CA GLY A 41 -3.29 -9.44 21.79
C GLY A 41 -3.26 -7.94 22.10
N ILE A 42 -4.02 -7.10 21.39
CA ILE A 42 -4.13 -5.66 21.66
C ILE A 42 -5.57 -5.29 22.04
N ASP A 43 -5.72 -4.59 23.17
CA ASP A 43 -7.02 -4.08 23.60
C ASP A 43 -7.38 -2.79 22.84
N SER A 44 -8.26 -2.96 21.85
CA SER A 44 -8.77 -1.86 21.03
C SER A 44 -9.54 -0.79 21.84
N GLN A 45 -10.07 -1.11 23.02
CA GLN A 45 -10.81 -0.16 23.86
C GLN A 45 -9.85 0.83 24.52
N VAL A 46 -8.79 0.33 25.16
CA VAL A 46 -7.76 1.17 25.79
C VAL A 46 -7.07 2.05 24.76
N LEU A 47 -6.81 1.51 23.57
CA LEU A 47 -6.18 2.28 22.50
C LEU A 47 -7.11 3.38 21.97
N SER A 48 -8.40 3.09 21.79
CA SER A 48 -9.38 4.09 21.37
C SER A 48 -9.51 5.24 22.37
N GLU A 49 -9.33 4.97 23.66
CA GLU A 49 -9.33 5.99 24.70
C GLU A 49 -8.08 6.89 24.64
N LEU A 50 -6.90 6.29 24.40
CA LEU A 50 -5.65 7.05 24.15
C LEU A 50 -5.75 7.90 22.88
N PHE A 51 -6.32 7.37 21.80
CA PHE A 51 -6.56 8.12 20.57
C PHE A 51 -7.56 9.26 20.76
N SER A 52 -8.58 9.07 21.60
CA SER A 52 -9.58 10.11 21.90
C SER A 52 -8.99 11.24 22.74
N ARG A 53 -8.07 10.94 23.65
CA ARG A 53 -7.34 11.95 24.44
C ARG A 53 -6.30 12.73 23.63
N GLN A 54 -5.81 12.17 22.53
CA GLN A 54 -4.69 12.72 21.74
C GLN A 54 -5.04 12.97 20.26
N GLN A 55 -6.34 13.13 19.97
CA GLN A 55 -6.91 13.19 18.63
C GLN A 55 -6.37 14.35 17.76
N GLY A 56 -5.95 15.46 18.39
CA GLY A 56 -5.35 16.61 17.72
C GLY A 56 -3.83 16.54 17.50
N GLY A 57 -3.17 15.46 17.95
CA GLY A 57 -1.72 15.30 17.87
C GLY A 57 -1.25 14.55 16.62
N ILE A 58 0.06 14.26 16.55
CA ILE A 58 0.68 13.51 15.44
C ILE A 58 -0.01 12.15 15.22
N LEU A 59 -0.54 11.53 16.29
CA LEU A 59 -1.29 10.28 16.27
C LEU A 59 -2.59 10.37 15.42
N GLY A 60 -3.28 11.52 15.43
CA GLY A 60 -4.45 11.75 14.59
C GLY A 60 -4.09 11.76 13.10
N MET A 61 -2.96 12.37 12.74
CA MET A 61 -2.43 12.37 11.38
C MET A 61 -2.09 10.94 10.91
N PHE A 62 -1.42 10.15 11.75
CA PHE A 62 -1.14 8.74 11.44
C PHE A 62 -2.41 7.91 11.24
N ASN A 63 -3.47 8.15 12.02
CA ASN A 63 -4.75 7.46 11.86
C ASN A 63 -5.47 7.81 10.55
N MET A 64 -5.36 9.07 10.09
CA MET A 64 -5.90 9.52 8.80
C MET A 64 -5.24 8.78 7.63
N PHE A 65 -3.91 8.66 7.63
CA PHE A 65 -3.16 7.94 6.59
C PHE A 65 -3.36 6.42 6.65
N SER A 66 -3.70 5.89 7.82
CA SER A 66 -4.04 4.48 8.04
C SER A 66 -5.53 4.16 7.73
N GLY A 67 -6.37 5.16 7.48
CA GLY A 67 -7.80 4.97 7.19
C GLY A 67 -8.62 4.46 8.38
N GLY A 68 -8.18 4.76 9.60
CA GLY A 68 -8.78 4.25 10.84
C GLY A 68 -8.25 2.90 11.32
N ALA A 69 -7.26 2.31 10.62
CA ALA A 69 -6.73 0.99 10.92
C ALA A 69 -5.75 1.01 12.13
N LEU A 70 -5.19 2.17 12.44
CA LEU A 70 -4.29 2.41 13.58
C LEU A 70 -5.05 2.53 14.91
N SER A 71 -6.21 3.21 14.92
CA SER A 71 -7.04 3.31 16.13
C SER A 71 -7.60 1.96 16.60
N ARG A 72 -7.62 0.96 15.70
CA ARG A 72 -8.08 -0.41 15.95
C ARG A 72 -6.97 -1.47 15.89
N PHE A 73 -5.71 -1.06 15.69
CA PHE A 73 -4.54 -1.93 15.54
C PHE A 73 -4.82 -3.20 14.72
N THR A 74 -5.22 -3.01 13.47
CA THR A 74 -5.53 -4.14 12.57
C THR A 74 -4.30 -4.67 11.86
N ILE A 75 -4.41 -5.80 11.16
CA ILE A 75 -3.30 -6.40 10.39
C ILE A 75 -2.71 -5.39 9.38
N PHE A 76 -3.50 -4.40 8.96
CA PHE A 76 -3.08 -3.28 8.12
C PHE A 76 -2.93 -1.95 8.89
N ALA A 77 -2.57 -1.98 10.18
CA ALA A 77 -2.50 -0.77 11.03
C ALA A 77 -1.59 0.34 10.46
N LEU A 78 -0.53 -0.03 9.72
CA LEU A 78 0.32 0.93 8.98
C LEU A 78 -0.05 1.05 7.49
N GLY A 79 -0.96 0.20 7.00
CA GLY A 79 -1.49 0.22 5.64
C GLY A 79 -0.39 0.27 4.58
N ILE A 80 -0.40 1.33 3.78
CA ILE A 80 0.58 1.57 2.70
C ILE A 80 1.75 2.47 3.14
N MET A 81 1.79 2.95 4.39
CA MET A 81 2.82 3.87 4.88
C MET A 81 4.25 3.32 4.77
N PRO A 82 4.55 2.05 5.10
CA PRO A 82 5.91 1.52 4.96
C PRO A 82 6.39 1.57 3.51
N TYR A 83 5.48 1.39 2.55
CA TYR A 83 5.80 1.48 1.13
C TYR A 83 6.06 2.92 0.70
N ILE A 84 5.24 3.87 1.15
CA ILE A 84 5.44 5.30 0.87
C ILE A 84 6.81 5.73 1.41
N SER A 85 7.11 5.42 2.67
CA SER A 85 8.40 5.74 3.30
C SER A 85 9.57 5.09 2.55
N ALA A 86 9.50 3.79 2.23
CA ALA A 86 10.53 3.11 1.45
C ALA A 86 10.74 3.76 0.07
N SER A 87 9.67 4.20 -0.59
CA SER A 87 9.76 4.83 -1.90
C SER A 87 10.47 6.19 -1.84
N ILE A 88 10.22 6.99 -0.79
CA ILE A 88 10.89 8.26 -0.56
C ILE A 88 12.37 8.03 -0.25
N ILE A 89 12.69 7.06 0.61
CA ILE A 89 14.08 6.70 0.93
C ILE A 89 14.83 6.31 -0.35
N MET A 90 14.24 5.46 -1.19
CA MET A 90 14.85 5.05 -2.47
C MET A 90 15.00 6.23 -3.44
N GLN A 91 14.02 7.14 -3.50
CA GLN A 91 14.10 8.36 -4.31
C GLN A 91 15.27 9.26 -3.85
N LEU A 92 15.39 9.48 -2.55
CA LEU A 92 16.48 10.26 -1.95
C LEU A 92 17.85 9.58 -2.17
N MET A 93 17.95 8.28 -1.96
CA MET A 93 19.18 7.52 -2.23
C MET A 93 19.57 7.54 -3.70
N THR A 94 18.61 7.62 -4.61
CA THR A 94 18.88 7.75 -6.04
C THR A 94 19.51 9.10 -6.40
N HIS A 95 19.25 10.15 -5.62
CA HIS A 95 19.90 11.46 -5.77
C HIS A 95 21.22 11.56 -5.01
N ALA A 96 21.38 10.83 -3.91
CA ALA A 96 22.59 10.84 -3.10
C ALA A 96 23.69 9.90 -3.62
N SER A 97 23.34 8.83 -4.33
CA SER A 97 24.30 7.83 -4.83
C SER A 97 24.38 7.81 -6.37
N PRO A 98 25.58 8.00 -6.95
CA PRO A 98 25.76 7.97 -8.40
C PRO A 98 25.50 6.57 -9.00
N GLN A 99 25.62 5.50 -8.22
CA GLN A 99 25.32 4.14 -8.67
C GLN A 99 23.82 3.93 -8.88
N LEU A 100 22.99 4.41 -7.95
CA LEU A 100 21.53 4.33 -8.09
C LEU A 100 21.03 5.28 -9.18
N GLU A 101 21.69 6.43 -9.35
CA GLU A 101 21.39 7.35 -10.44
C GLU A 101 21.69 6.73 -11.81
N ALA A 102 22.81 6.03 -11.95
CA ALA A 102 23.15 5.28 -13.16
C ALA A 102 22.11 4.19 -13.45
N LEU A 103 21.70 3.42 -12.44
CA LEU A 103 20.60 2.47 -12.53
C LEU A 103 19.30 3.14 -12.98
N LYS A 104 18.96 4.33 -12.49
CA LYS A 104 17.77 5.06 -12.96
C LYS A 104 17.90 5.48 -14.44
N LYS A 105 19.12 5.76 -14.92
CA LYS A 105 19.44 6.13 -16.31
C LYS A 105 19.42 4.94 -17.28
N GLU A 106 19.47 3.69 -16.80
CA GLU A 106 19.31 2.46 -17.61
C GLU A 106 17.88 2.27 -18.19
N GLY A 107 16.95 3.20 -17.90
CA GLY A 107 15.59 3.19 -18.46
C GLY A 107 14.64 2.24 -17.73
N GLU A 108 13.82 1.50 -18.49
CA GLU A 108 12.77 0.60 -17.97
C GLU A 108 13.34 -0.48 -17.03
N ALA A 109 14.47 -1.10 -17.39
CA ALA A 109 15.05 -2.20 -16.62
C ALA A 109 15.56 -1.72 -15.25
N GLY A 110 16.23 -0.56 -15.21
CA GLY A 110 16.74 0.03 -13.99
C GLY A 110 15.65 0.57 -13.07
N ARG A 111 14.60 1.19 -13.63
CA ARG A 111 13.40 1.59 -12.85
C ARG A 111 12.71 0.38 -12.21
N ARG A 112 12.66 -0.77 -12.89
CA ARG A 112 12.13 -2.02 -12.30
C ARG A 112 13.00 -2.53 -11.16
N LYS A 113 14.33 -2.48 -11.27
CA LYS A 113 15.24 -2.85 -10.16
C LYS A 113 15.07 -1.93 -8.95
N ILE A 114 14.98 -0.62 -9.15
CA ILE A 114 14.73 0.33 -8.06
C ILE A 114 13.39 0.02 -7.39
N THR A 115 12.34 -0.28 -8.18
CA THR A 115 11.02 -0.67 -7.63
C THR A 115 11.10 -1.96 -6.82
N GLN A 116 11.91 -2.94 -7.24
CA GLN A 116 12.14 -4.16 -6.46
C GLN A 116 12.85 -3.85 -5.14
N TYR A 117 13.88 -3.01 -5.14
CA TYR A 117 14.54 -2.56 -3.91
C TYR A 117 13.59 -1.81 -2.99
N THR A 118 12.71 -0.96 -3.53
CA THR A 118 11.64 -0.31 -2.75
C THR A 118 10.73 -1.34 -2.10
N ARG A 119 10.32 -2.39 -2.82
CA ARG A 119 9.46 -3.45 -2.26
C ARG A 119 10.17 -4.24 -1.16
N TYR A 120 11.44 -4.58 -1.33
CA TYR A 120 12.20 -5.27 -0.29
C TYR A 120 12.45 -4.37 0.93
N GLY A 121 12.79 -3.10 0.71
CA GLY A 121 12.91 -2.10 1.78
C GLY A 121 11.60 -1.88 2.52
N THR A 122 10.46 -1.96 1.84
CA THR A 122 9.13 -1.88 2.47
C THR A 122 8.92 -3.01 3.47
N VAL A 123 9.27 -4.24 3.11
CA VAL A 123 9.13 -5.40 4.01
C VAL A 123 10.07 -5.25 5.20
N ALA A 124 11.32 -4.82 4.98
CA ALA A 124 12.28 -4.58 6.05
C ALA A 124 11.86 -3.44 7.00
N LEU A 125 11.15 -2.43 6.52
CA LEU A 125 10.60 -1.33 7.34
C LEU A 125 9.28 -1.70 8.04
N ALA A 126 8.57 -2.70 7.53
CA ALA A 126 7.28 -3.14 8.07
C ALA A 126 7.40 -4.28 9.09
N LEU A 127 8.53 -5.00 9.09
CA LEU A 127 8.94 -5.95 10.12
C LEU A 127 9.37 -5.22 11.39
#